data_AF-A0A3D2JWV1-F1
#
_entry.id   AF-A0A3D2JWV1-F1
#
_cell.length_a   1.000
_cell.length_b   1.000
_cell.length_c   1.000
_cell.angle_alpha   90.00
_cell.angle_beta   90.00
_cell.angle_gamma   90.00
#
_symmetry.space_group_name_H-M   'P 1'
#
loop_
_entity.id
_entity.type
_entity.pdbx_description
1 polymer ?
#
loop_
_entity_poly.entity_id
_entity_poly.type
_entity_poly.pdbx_seq_one_letter_code
_entity_poly.pdbx_strand_id
1 'polypeptide(L)'
;ERLSDAVPLVCEAGDVVICNRQLVHGSFANAGFEPRLTINFGFHRRSSVLNVKGAGIHSPSQIYTDEIIEERSKVIGYAIDARSQKYPHEEPFVYKPFSVRNKSFTWCDRARAEIKDYNLLDLSI
;
A
#
# COMPACT_ATOMS: atom_id res chain seq x y z
N GLU A 1 -13.46 27.69 1.54
CA GLU A 1 -13.10 27.74 2.98
C GLU A 1 -11.60 27.56 3.13
N ARG A 2 -10.96 28.21 4.11
CA ARG A 2 -9.54 28.02 4.44
C ARG A 2 -9.36 28.11 5.96
N LEU A 3 -8.56 27.22 6.52
CA LEU A 3 -8.07 27.34 7.90
C LEU A 3 -6.78 28.15 7.84
N SER A 4 -6.62 29.16 8.73
CA SER A 4 -5.51 30.13 8.69
C SER A 4 -4.13 29.49 8.74
N ASP A 5 -3.99 28.43 9.53
CA ASP A 5 -2.71 27.76 9.78
C ASP A 5 -2.53 26.47 8.96
N ALA A 6 -3.47 26.15 8.07
CA ALA A 6 -3.40 24.98 7.22
C ALA A 6 -2.90 25.33 5.81
N VAL A 7 -2.17 24.39 5.20
CA VAL A 7 -1.74 24.47 3.80
C VAL A 7 -2.62 23.53 2.97
N PRO A 8 -3.19 23.99 1.82
CA PRO A 8 -4.01 23.13 0.98
C PRO A 8 -3.15 22.11 0.22
N LEU A 9 -3.66 20.88 0.12
CA LEU A 9 -3.16 19.86 -0.78
C LEU A 9 -3.97 19.93 -2.08
N VAL A 10 -3.45 20.66 -3.07
CA VAL A 10 -4.09 20.80 -4.39
C VAL A 10 -3.51 19.74 -5.31
N CYS A 11 -4.37 18.94 -5.95
CA CYS A 11 -3.96 17.81 -6.76
C CYS A 11 -4.84 17.70 -8.01
N GLU A 12 -4.20 17.43 -9.14
CA GLU A 12 -4.82 17.00 -10.38
C GLU A 12 -4.90 15.47 -10.45
N ALA A 13 -5.64 14.96 -11.43
CA ALA A 13 -5.73 13.53 -11.67
C ALA A 13 -4.35 12.94 -12.01
N GLY A 14 -3.88 12.01 -11.17
CA GLY A 14 -2.57 11.36 -11.31
C GLY A 14 -1.48 11.93 -10.40
N ASP A 15 -1.74 13.04 -9.71
CA ASP A 15 -0.82 13.57 -8.71
C ASP A 15 -0.71 12.64 -7.50
N VAL A 16 0.47 12.65 -6.87
CA VAL A 16 0.78 11.85 -5.69
C VAL A 16 1.14 12.76 -4.54
N VAL A 17 0.46 12.57 -3.41
CA VAL A 17 0.79 13.22 -2.15
C VAL A 17 1.29 12.17 -1.17
N ILE A 18 2.41 12.48 -0.50
CA ILE A 18 2.99 11.64 0.53
C ILE A 18 2.91 12.40 1.85
N CYS A 19 2.12 11.87 2.79
CA CYS A 19 1.97 12.42 4.12
C CYS A 19 2.55 11.46 5.15
N ASN A 20 3.18 12.02 6.20
CA ASN A 20 3.45 11.26 7.40
C ASN A 20 2.12 10.93 8.10
N ARG A 21 1.96 9.70 8.61
CA ARG A 21 0.76 9.26 9.36
C ARG A 21 0.43 10.18 10.56
N GLN A 22 1.42 10.85 11.14
CA GLN A 22 1.23 11.78 12.27
C GLN A 22 0.80 13.19 11.84
N LEU A 23 0.75 13.49 10.54
CA LEU A 23 0.30 14.79 10.04
C LEU A 23 -1.18 14.98 10.37
N VAL A 24 -1.52 16.06 11.07
CA VAL A 24 -2.92 16.47 11.22
C VAL A 24 -3.41 16.98 9.87
N HIS A 25 -4.39 16.29 9.31
CA HIS A 25 -4.97 16.63 8.02
C HIS A 25 -6.47 16.36 8.02
N GLY A 26 -7.18 16.99 7.10
CA GLY A 26 -8.61 16.83 6.95
C GLY A 26 -9.07 17.46 5.64
N SER A 27 -10.31 17.16 5.26
CA SER A 27 -10.95 17.80 4.12
C SER A 27 -12.22 18.51 4.55
N PHE A 28 -12.51 19.65 3.91
CA PHE A 28 -13.84 20.24 3.97
C PHE A 28 -14.87 19.26 3.39
N ALA A 29 -16.14 19.45 3.77
CA ALA A 29 -17.24 18.69 3.22
C ALA A 29 -17.25 18.79 1.69
N ASN A 30 -17.45 17.67 0.99
CA ASN A 30 -17.57 17.70 -0.46
C ASN A 30 -18.96 18.25 -0.84
N ALA A 31 -19.04 19.57 -1.07
CA ALA A 31 -20.26 20.26 -1.47
C ALA A 31 -20.36 20.47 -3.00
N GLY A 32 -19.39 20.00 -3.77
CA GLY A 32 -19.40 20.07 -5.23
C GLY A 32 -20.20 18.93 -5.86
N PHE A 33 -20.55 19.10 -7.14
CA PHE A 33 -21.21 18.06 -7.94
C PHE A 33 -20.23 16.97 -8.43
N GLU A 34 -18.93 17.25 -8.40
CA GLU A 34 -17.91 16.36 -8.94
C GLU A 34 -17.49 15.26 -7.94
N PRO A 35 -17.37 14.00 -8.39
CA PRO A 35 -16.87 12.92 -7.56
C PRO A 35 -15.38 13.11 -7.26
N ARG A 36 -15.00 12.93 -6.00
CA ARG A 36 -13.60 12.93 -5.56
C ARG A 36 -13.19 11.53 -5.15
N LEU A 37 -12.18 10.97 -5.82
CA LEU A 37 -11.60 9.66 -5.50
C LEU A 37 -10.10 9.81 -5.18
N THR A 38 -9.68 9.22 -4.06
CA THR A 38 -8.27 9.09 -3.68
C THR A 38 -7.98 7.63 -3.38
N ILE A 39 -6.93 7.08 -3.99
CA ILE A 39 -6.45 5.73 -3.70
C ILE A 39 -5.29 5.86 -2.71
N ASN A 40 -5.46 5.31 -1.50
CA ASN A 40 -4.49 5.44 -0.43
C ASN A 40 -3.63 4.19 -0.29
N PHE A 41 -2.32 4.37 -0.16
CA PHE A 41 -1.38 3.30 0.16
C PHE A 41 -0.61 3.66 1.44
N GLY A 42 -0.71 2.78 2.45
CA GLY A 42 0.07 2.89 3.67
C GLY A 42 1.34 2.02 3.59
N PHE A 43 2.46 2.55 4.08
CA PHE A 43 3.72 1.81 4.15
C PHE A 43 4.22 1.75 5.59
N HIS A 44 4.62 0.56 6.03
CA HIS A 44 5.29 0.36 7.30
C HIS A 44 6.76 0.03 7.08
N ARG A 45 7.62 0.55 7.95
CA ARG A 45 9.00 0.07 8.00
C ARG A 45 8.97 -1.37 8.50
N ARG A 46 9.69 -2.27 7.83
CA ARG A 46 9.73 -3.69 8.25
C ARG A 46 10.12 -3.85 9.71
N SER A 47 11.09 -3.07 10.18
CA SER A 47 11.56 -3.08 11.57
C SER A 47 10.51 -2.62 12.58
N SER A 48 9.44 -1.92 12.16
CA SER A 48 8.35 -1.51 13.06
C SER A 48 7.20 -2.51 13.11
N VAL A 49 7.24 -3.58 12.32
CA VAL A 49 6.19 -4.62 12.29
C VAL A 49 6.72 -6.01 12.61
N LEU A 50 7.98 -6.31 12.31
CA LEU A 50 8.56 -7.63 12.57
C LEU A 50 8.54 -7.96 14.07
N ASN A 51 7.97 -9.11 14.41
CA ASN A 51 7.78 -9.61 15.76
C ASN A 51 6.93 -8.70 16.67
N VAL A 52 6.13 -7.80 16.07
CA VAL A 52 5.16 -6.97 16.80
C VAL A 52 3.82 -7.70 16.87
N LYS A 53 3.14 -7.59 18.02
CA LYS A 53 1.77 -8.10 18.18
C LYS A 53 0.77 -7.08 17.64
N GLY A 54 0.04 -7.46 16.59
CA GLY A 54 -1.02 -6.64 16.02
C GLY A 54 -2.20 -6.45 16.95
N ALA A 55 -2.84 -5.28 16.89
CA ALA A 55 -3.97 -4.93 17.75
C ALA A 55 -5.27 -5.70 17.41
N GLY A 56 -5.31 -6.42 16.29
CA GLY A 56 -6.47 -7.23 15.91
C GLY A 56 -7.60 -6.47 15.21
N ILE A 57 -7.35 -5.26 14.69
CA ILE A 57 -8.40 -4.37 14.15
C ILE A 57 -8.85 -4.79 12.75
N HIS A 58 -7.90 -5.07 11.85
CA HIS A 58 -8.18 -5.44 10.45
C HIS A 58 -7.91 -6.93 10.15
N SER A 59 -7.17 -7.60 11.01
CA SER A 59 -6.80 -9.02 10.94
C SER A 59 -6.79 -9.59 12.37
N PRO A 60 -6.82 -10.93 12.56
CA PRO A 60 -6.71 -11.51 13.89
C PRO A 60 -5.50 -10.99 14.68
N SER A 61 -5.63 -10.83 16.00
CA SER A 61 -4.50 -10.48 16.86
C SER A 61 -3.44 -11.60 16.79
N GLN A 62 -2.33 -11.32 16.14
CA GLN A 62 -1.21 -12.25 15.96
C GLN A 62 0.13 -11.51 16.04
N ILE A 63 1.21 -12.27 16.22
CA ILE A 63 2.56 -11.74 16.05
C ILE A 63 2.87 -11.73 14.56
N TYR A 64 3.33 -10.59 14.04
CA TYR A 64 3.74 -10.46 12.64
C TYR A 64 5.13 -11.06 12.43
N THR A 65 5.15 -12.34 12.09
CA THR A 65 6.38 -13.08 11.77
C THR A 65 6.92 -12.71 10.39
N ASP A 66 8.13 -13.17 10.07
CA ASP A 66 8.70 -12.98 8.73
C ASP A 66 7.80 -13.57 7.64
N GLU A 67 7.23 -14.75 7.89
CA GLU A 67 6.37 -15.48 6.95
C GLU A 67 5.09 -14.70 6.66
N ILE A 68 4.43 -14.16 7.69
CA ILE A 68 3.22 -13.34 7.53
C ILE A 68 3.54 -12.07 6.73
N ILE A 69 4.66 -11.40 7.04
CA ILE A 69 5.06 -10.19 6.34
C ILE A 69 5.41 -10.51 4.88
N GLU A 70 6.10 -11.62 4.61
CA GLU A 70 6.41 -12.07 3.25
C GLU A 70 5.13 -12.35 2.45
N GLU A 71 4.20 -13.12 3.02
CA GLU A 71 2.92 -13.44 2.39
C GLU A 71 2.12 -12.17 2.09
N ARG A 72 2.01 -11.25 3.07
CA ARG A 72 1.33 -9.96 2.88
C ARG A 72 2.00 -9.09 1.82
N SER A 73 3.32 -9.23 1.64
CA SER A 73 4.10 -8.44 0.69
C SER A 73 4.04 -8.98 -0.74
N LYS A 74 3.52 -10.21 -0.98
CA LYS A 74 3.51 -10.85 -2.32
C LYS A 74 2.89 -9.98 -3.41
N VAL A 75 1.87 -9.18 -3.04
CA VAL A 75 1.17 -8.26 -3.94
C VAL A 75 2.10 -7.21 -4.55
N ILE A 76 3.21 -6.85 -3.88
CA ILE A 76 4.24 -5.97 -4.43
C ILE A 76 4.92 -6.64 -5.62
N GLY A 77 5.25 -7.93 -5.50
CA GLY A 77 5.86 -8.71 -6.59
C GLY A 77 4.93 -8.82 -7.79
N TYR A 78 3.66 -9.16 -7.55
CA TYR A 78 2.64 -9.18 -8.61
C TYR A 78 2.45 -7.80 -9.27
N ALA A 79 2.47 -6.71 -8.50
CA ALA A 79 2.34 -5.36 -9.05
C ALA A 79 3.55 -4.95 -9.91
N ILE A 80 4.77 -5.33 -9.51
CA ILE A 80 5.99 -5.08 -10.29
C ILE A 80 5.91 -5.80 -11.65
N ASP A 81 5.53 -7.07 -11.64
CA ASP A 81 5.39 -7.86 -12.87
C ASP A 81 4.27 -7.31 -13.77
N ALA A 82 3.09 -7.04 -13.20
CA ALA A 82 1.97 -6.43 -13.92
C ALA A 82 2.34 -5.08 -14.56
N ARG A 83 3.12 -4.25 -13.86
CA ARG A 83 3.62 -2.98 -14.39
C ARG A 83 4.57 -3.21 -15.55
N SER A 84 5.49 -4.16 -15.41
CA SER A 84 6.49 -4.49 -16.44
C SER A 84 5.84 -5.02 -17.72
N GLN A 85 4.78 -5.83 -17.59
CA GLN A 85 3.96 -6.27 -18.73
C GLN A 85 3.26 -5.10 -19.43
N LYS A 86 2.76 -4.11 -18.68
CA LYS A 86 2.05 -2.95 -19.22
C LYS A 86 3.00 -1.89 -19.82
N TYR A 87 4.18 -1.72 -19.22
CA TYR A 87 5.19 -0.71 -19.58
C TYR A 87 6.55 -1.37 -19.81
N PRO A 88 6.73 -2.11 -20.92
CA PRO A 88 7.91 -2.95 -21.16
C PRO A 88 9.21 -2.16 -21.36
N HIS A 89 9.14 -0.85 -21.53
CA HIS A 89 10.30 0.03 -21.73
C HIS A 89 10.78 0.70 -20.44
N GLU A 90 10.04 0.57 -19.34
CA GLU A 90 10.48 1.08 -18.04
C GLU A 90 11.38 0.08 -17.33
N GLU A 91 12.34 0.58 -16.53
CA GLU A 91 13.11 -0.26 -15.62
C GLU A 91 12.21 -0.74 -14.46
N PRO A 92 12.06 -2.06 -14.24
CA PRO A 92 11.24 -2.56 -13.15
C PRO A 92 11.83 -2.21 -11.78
N PHE A 93 10.96 -1.87 -10.83
CA PHE A 93 11.39 -1.63 -9.46
C PHE A 93 11.90 -2.93 -8.80
N VAL A 94 13.13 -2.90 -8.27
CA VAL A 94 13.73 -4.03 -7.56
C VAL A 94 13.36 -3.98 -6.07
N TYR A 95 12.38 -4.78 -5.66
CA TYR A 95 12.06 -4.95 -4.25
C TYR A 95 13.12 -5.82 -3.56
N LYS A 96 14.09 -5.17 -2.90
CA LYS A 96 15.27 -5.82 -2.28
C LYS A 96 14.94 -7.07 -1.45
N PRO A 97 13.89 -7.11 -0.59
CA PRO A 97 13.57 -8.32 0.16
C PRO A 97 13.32 -9.57 -0.70
N PHE A 98 12.69 -9.42 -1.87
CA PHE A 98 12.46 -10.54 -2.79
C PHE A 98 13.70 -10.88 -3.61
N SER A 99 14.45 -9.86 -4.05
CA SER A 99 15.71 -10.06 -4.78
C SER A 99 16.72 -10.86 -3.96
N VAL A 100 16.93 -10.51 -2.68
CA VAL A 100 17.86 -11.22 -1.78
C VAL A 100 17.44 -12.66 -1.52
N ARG A 101 16.12 -12.95 -1.57
CA ARG A 101 15.55 -14.29 -1.34
C ARG A 101 15.33 -15.07 -2.65
N ASN A 102 15.76 -14.54 -3.79
CA ASN A 102 15.52 -15.11 -5.12
C ASN A 102 14.04 -15.46 -5.38
N LYS A 103 13.12 -14.61 -4.91
CA LYS A 103 11.68 -14.79 -5.13
C LYS A 103 11.25 -14.11 -6.43
N SER A 104 10.51 -14.83 -7.25
CA SER A 104 9.91 -14.33 -8.49
C SER A 104 8.40 -14.46 -8.44
N PHE A 105 7.71 -13.51 -9.07
CA PHE A 105 6.26 -13.44 -9.13
C PHE A 105 5.83 -13.23 -10.57
N THR A 106 4.75 -13.88 -10.99
CA THR A 106 4.17 -13.71 -12.33
C THR A 106 2.72 -13.29 -12.16
N TRP A 107 2.37 -12.16 -12.74
CA TRP A 107 1.01 -11.67 -12.79
C TRP A 107 0.24 -12.35 -13.92
N CYS A 108 -0.81 -13.08 -13.55
CA CYS A 108 -1.70 -13.80 -14.44
C CYS A 108 -3.09 -13.95 -13.79
N ASP A 109 -4.05 -14.55 -14.49
CA ASP A 109 -5.42 -14.74 -13.96
C ASP A 109 -5.45 -15.57 -12.68
N ARG A 110 -4.54 -16.55 -12.55
CA ARG A 110 -4.37 -17.31 -11.32
C ARG A 110 -3.92 -16.41 -10.17
N ALA A 111 -2.88 -15.58 -10.36
CA ALA A 111 -2.42 -14.65 -9.34
C ALA A 111 -3.51 -13.64 -8.95
N ARG A 112 -4.30 -13.18 -9.91
CA ARG A 112 -5.47 -12.32 -9.67
C ARG A 112 -6.52 -13.00 -8.79
N ALA A 113 -6.79 -14.29 -9.00
CA ALA A 113 -7.70 -15.04 -8.15
C ALA A 113 -7.12 -15.29 -6.74
N GLU A 114 -5.81 -15.54 -6.63
CA GLU A 114 -5.11 -15.81 -5.36
C GLU A 114 -5.01 -14.59 -4.42
N ILE A 115 -5.15 -13.37 -4.93
CA ILE A 115 -5.17 -12.15 -4.10
C ILE A 115 -6.57 -11.79 -3.58
N LYS A 116 -7.59 -12.61 -3.86
CA LYS A 116 -8.88 -12.47 -3.20
C LYS A 116 -8.67 -12.57 -1.68
N ASP A 117 -9.33 -11.69 -0.94
CA ASP A 117 -9.27 -11.61 0.53
C ASP A 117 -7.85 -11.36 1.10
N TYR A 118 -6.89 -10.88 0.29
CA TYR A 118 -5.53 -10.58 0.77
C TYR A 118 -5.51 -9.53 1.90
N ASN A 119 -6.55 -8.70 2.01
CA ASN A 119 -6.74 -7.72 3.08
C ASN A 119 -6.90 -8.37 4.47
N LEU A 120 -7.26 -9.66 4.55
CA LEU A 120 -7.31 -10.38 5.83
C LEU A 120 -5.93 -10.51 6.50
N LEU A 121 -4.87 -10.23 5.75
CA LEU A 121 -3.48 -10.25 6.23
C LEU A 121 -2.97 -8.83 6.57
N ASP A 122 -3.84 -7.83 6.65
CA ASP A 122 -3.43 -6.45 6.93
C ASP A 122 -2.75 -6.29 8.29
N LEU A 123 -1.64 -5.56 8.29
CA LEU A 123 -0.84 -5.32 9.48
C LEU A 123 -1.42 -4.11 10.23
N SER A 124 -2.17 -4.37 11.29
CA SER A 124 -2.76 -3.35 12.16
C SER A 124 -1.78 -2.94 13.25
N ILE A 125 -1.12 -1.80 13.05
CA ILE A 125 -0.23 -1.15 14.03
C ILE A 125 -0.68 0.26 14.42
#